data_AF-A0AA95M8R0-F1
#
_entry.id   AF-A0AA95M8R0-F1
#
_cell.length_a   1.000
_cell.length_b   1.000
_cell.length_c   1.000
_cell.angle_alpha   90.00
_cell.angle_beta   90.00
_cell.angle_gamma   90.00
#
_symmetry.space_group_name_H-M   'P 1'
#
loop_
_entity.id
_entity.type
_entity.pdbx_description
1 polymer ?
#
loop_
_entity_poly.entity_id
_entity_poly.type
_entity_poly.pdbx_seq_one_letter_code
_entity_poly.pdbx_strand_id
1 'polypeptide(L)' 'MNEQEKTVFMSEQEKTLINKTSSILRKDTSIMRLNDIIEELVHVIESKIKIEK' A
#
# COMPACT_ATOMS: atom_id res chain seq x y z
N MET A 1 17.17 -1.91 27.10
CA MET A 1 16.47 -1.29 25.94
C MET A 1 15.21 -2.12 25.76
N ASN A 2 14.07 -1.71 26.31
CA ASN A 2 12.82 -2.46 26.11
C ASN A 2 12.21 -1.96 24.80
N GLU A 3 12.52 -2.66 23.73
CA GLU A 3 11.80 -2.63 22.45
C GLU A 3 10.39 -3.23 22.66
N GLN A 4 9.63 -2.67 23.61
CA GLN A 4 8.21 -2.96 23.75
C GLN A 4 7.56 -2.51 22.45
N GLU A 5 7.33 -3.51 21.59
CA GLU A 5 6.28 -3.60 20.59
C GLU A 5 5.71 -2.23 20.24
N LYS A 6 6.40 -1.53 19.35
CA LYS A 6 5.85 -0.36 18.68
C LYS A 6 4.74 -0.87 17.76
N THR A 7 3.62 -1.27 18.35
CA THR A 7 2.39 -1.61 17.64
C THR A 7 1.94 -0.30 17.01
N VAL A 8 2.40 -0.05 15.79
CA VAL A 8 2.00 1.11 15.00
C VAL A 8 0.50 0.95 14.79
N PHE A 9 -0.28 1.72 15.55
CA PHE A 9 -1.72 1.69 15.46
C PHE A 9 -2.10 2.29 14.11
N MET A 10 -2.34 1.43 13.12
CA MET A 10 -2.80 1.87 11.81
C MET A 10 -4.22 2.40 11.92
N SER A 11 -4.45 3.57 11.35
CA SER A 11 -5.79 4.10 11.16
C SER A 11 -6.62 3.20 10.24
N GLU A 12 -7.94 3.28 10.36
CA GLU A 12 -8.86 2.55 9.47
C GLU A 12 -8.69 2.97 8.00
N GLN A 13 -8.26 4.21 7.75
CA GLN A 13 -7.95 4.72 6.41
C GLN A 13 -6.74 4.00 5.81
N GLU A 14 -5.67 3.84 6.59
CA GLU A 14 -4.48 3.12 6.14
C GLU A 14 -4.78 1.63 5.89
N LYS A 15 -5.54 0.97 6.77
CA LYS A 15 -5.98 -0.43 6.55
C LYS A 15 -6.80 -0.56 5.27
N THR A 16 -7.73 0.37 5.04
CA THR A 16 -8.55 0.41 3.83
C THR A 16 -7.69 0.57 2.58
N LEU A 17 -6.67 1.44 2.64
CA LEU A 17 -5.73 1.62 1.54
C LEU A 17 -4.95 0.34 1.26
N ILE A 18 -4.39 -0.33 2.28
CA ILE A 18 -3.68 -1.61 2.12
C ILE A 18 -4.56 -2.64 1.40
N ASN A 19 -5.79 -2.85 1.87
CA ASN A 19 -6.72 -3.84 1.32
C ASN A 19 -7.15 -3.54 -0.13
N LYS A 20 -7.44 -2.27 -0.43
CA LYS A 20 -7.77 -1.88 -1.80
C LYS A 20 -6.56 -2.04 -2.73
N THR A 21 -5.38 -1.71 -2.23
CA THR A 21 -4.15 -1.80 -3.02
C THR A 21 -3.76 -3.23 -3.33
N SER A 22 -3.89 -4.15 -2.37
CA SER A 22 -3.63 -5.58 -2.62
C SER A 22 -4.50 -6.13 -3.75
N SER A 23 -5.75 -5.65 -3.83
CA SER A 23 -6.69 -6.04 -4.89
C SER A 23 -6.31 -5.44 -6.25
N ILE A 24 -5.88 -4.18 -6.30
CA ILE A 24 -5.45 -3.50 -7.52
C ILE A 24 -4.16 -4.13 -8.07
N LEU A 25 -3.19 -4.37 -7.20
CA LEU A 25 -1.87 -4.91 -7.55
C LEU A 25 -1.87 -6.45 -7.67
N ARG A 26 -2.96 -7.12 -7.24
CA ARG A 26 -3.09 -8.58 -7.17
C ARG A 26 -1.95 -9.25 -6.41
N LYS A 27 -1.52 -8.66 -5.31
CA LYS A 27 -0.45 -9.18 -4.44
C LYS A 27 -0.68 -8.82 -2.98
N ASP A 28 -0.05 -9.55 -2.07
CA ASP A 28 -0.10 -9.24 -0.64
C ASP A 28 0.72 -7.98 -0.33
N THR A 29 0.06 -6.99 0.26
CA THR A 29 0.65 -5.70 0.66
C THR A 29 0.71 -5.54 2.19
N SER A 30 0.28 -6.55 2.96
CA SER A 30 0.18 -6.48 4.43
C SER A 30 1.53 -6.29 5.12
N ILE A 31 2.62 -6.73 4.49
CA ILE A 31 4.00 -6.62 4.98
C ILE A 31 4.77 -5.43 4.35
N MET A 32 4.15 -4.70 3.43
CA MET A 32 4.79 -3.58 2.74
C MET A 32 4.67 -2.30 3.57
N ARG A 33 5.66 -1.41 3.43
CA ARG A 33 5.54 -0.06 4.02
C ARG A 33 4.51 0.74 3.22
N LEU A 34 3.77 1.60 3.91
CA LEU A 34 2.74 2.44 3.28
C LEU A 34 3.29 3.25 2.09
N ASN A 35 4.50 3.78 2.20
CA ASN A 35 5.14 4.54 1.12
C ASN A 35 5.40 3.68 -0.13
N ASP A 36 5.87 2.44 0.06
CA ASP A 36 6.14 1.51 -1.05
C ASP A 36 4.82 1.14 -1.76
N ILE A 37 3.74 0.96 -0.98
CA ILE A 37 2.38 0.72 -1.49
C ILE A 37 1.90 1.89 -2.35
N ILE A 38 2.11 3.13 -1.88
CA ILE A 38 1.73 4.36 -2.60
C ILE A 38 2.51 4.49 -3.90
N GLU A 39 3.84 4.29 -3.86
CA GLU A 39 4.70 4.39 -5.04
C GLU A 39 4.28 3.41 -6.14
N GLU A 40 3.99 2.17 -5.77
CA GLU A 40 3.56 1.15 -6.73
C GLU A 40 2.16 1.41 -7.29
N LEU A 41 1.24 1.92 -6.46
CA LEU A 41 -0.08 2.38 -6.90
C LEU A 41 0.03 3.46 -7.98
N VAL A 42 0.87 4.47 -7.74
CA VAL A 42 1.13 5.55 -8.69
C VAL A 42 1.68 4.98 -9.99
N HIS A 43 2.67 4.08 -9.92
CA HIS A 43 3.25 3.46 -11.09
C HIS A 43 2.21 2.70 -11.94
N VAL A 44 1.32 1.94 -11.31
CA VAL A 44 0.24 1.21 -12.02
C VAL A 44 -0.76 2.17 -12.66
N ILE A 45 -1.15 3.25 -11.98
CA ILE A 45 -2.07 4.26 -12.52
C ILE A 45 -1.45 4.94 -13.74
N GLU A 46 -0.21 5.40 -13.63
CA GLU A 46 0.51 6.04 -14.74
C GLU A 46 0.69 5.09 -15.94
N SER A 47 0.97 3.81 -15.69
CA SER A 47 1.14 2.81 -16.74
C SER A 47 -0.17 2.54 -17.48
N LYS A 48 -1.31 2.49 -16.78
CA LYS A 48 -2.63 2.36 -17.42
C LYS A 48 -2.99 3.59 -18.27
N ILE A 49 -2.72 4.79 -17.77
CA ILE A 49 -2.95 6.04 -18.53
C ILE A 49 -2.15 6.07 -19.83
N LYS A 50 -0.93 5.49 -19.84
CA LYS A 50 -0.10 5.40 -21.05
C LYS A 50 -0.62 4.38 -22.08
N ILE A 51 -1.34 3.35 -21.66
CA ILE A 51 -1.94 2.36 -22.57
C ILE A 51 -3.18 2.93 -23.28
N GLU A 52 -3.87 3.88 -22.65
CA GLU A 52 -5.12 4.48 -23.16
C GLU A 52 -4.91 5.73 -24.05
N LYS A 53 -3.65 6.14 -24.30
CA LYS A 53 -3.28 7.27 -25.18
C LYS A 53 -2.63 6.77 -26.46
#